data_AF-M5T4S6-F1
#
_entry.id   AF-M5T4S6-F1
#
_cell.length_a   1.000
_cell.length_b   1.000
_cell.length_c   1.000
_cell.angle_alpha   90.00
_cell.angle_beta   90.00
_cell.angle_gamma   90.00
#
_symmetry.space_group_name_H-M   'P 1'
#
loop_
_entity.id
_entity.type
_entity.pdbx_description
1 polymer ?
#
loop_
_entity_poly.entity_id
_entity_poly.type
_entity_poly.pdbx_seq_one_letter_code
_entity_poly.pdbx_strand_id
1 'polypeptide(L)'
;MPIPQNIQRRIAHIDVLLDHAFSRSVSYWRLSSDSECRWLTVENQTQSMLIGEHDALVVEGDSGALLSAPDGGILHVNGDLNADLESGGFHEIVIRGNVSSGATIRADGFLHIYIGGDMRGRIETTDSSKIWIDGDFTGSLATGNPSTNLYVAGDFSGAVAPHHDASLFFLCIDGYASHDLISSIASIGYTVFNASVGVSDVAAGLYPNGSGRRQTTSGNSYSRWCVLSQRDGAEP
;
A
#
# COMPACT_ATOMS: atom_id res chain seq x y z
N MET A 1 -1.56 -23.32 5.94
CA MET A 1 -0.46 -23.19 6.91
C MET A 1 -0.39 -21.70 7.24
N PRO A 2 -0.33 -21.25 8.51
CA PRO A 2 -0.25 -19.82 8.79
C PRO A 2 0.90 -19.21 8.00
N ILE A 3 0.73 -17.94 7.59
CA ILE A 3 1.73 -17.14 6.88
C ILE A 3 3.16 -17.52 7.32
N PRO A 4 4.13 -17.76 6.42
CA PRO A 4 5.48 -18.18 6.80
C PRO A 4 6.15 -17.26 7.83
N GLN A 5 6.91 -17.81 8.79
CA GLN A 5 7.50 -17.04 9.91
C GLN A 5 8.41 -15.86 9.49
N ASN A 6 9.07 -15.95 8.33
CA ASN A 6 9.85 -14.81 7.81
C ASN A 6 8.93 -13.63 7.43
N ILE A 7 7.79 -13.92 6.82
CA ILE A 7 6.78 -12.91 6.45
C ILE A 7 6.12 -12.35 7.71
N GLN A 8 5.77 -13.19 8.69
CA GLN A 8 5.24 -12.71 9.98
C GLN A 8 6.20 -11.72 10.66
N ARG A 9 7.51 -12.04 10.70
CA ARG A 9 8.54 -11.15 11.26
C ARG A 9 8.68 -9.86 10.47
N ARG A 10 8.61 -9.93 9.14
CA ARG A 10 8.65 -8.76 8.25
C ARG A 10 7.47 -7.83 8.55
N ILE A 11 6.25 -8.36 8.62
CA ILE A 11 5.05 -7.58 8.92
C ILE A 11 5.07 -7.06 10.35
N ALA A 12 5.53 -7.83 11.33
CA ALA A 12 5.68 -7.35 12.71
C ALA A 12 6.71 -6.21 12.82
N HIS A 13 7.76 -6.20 12.01
CA HIS A 13 8.67 -5.06 11.94
C HIS A 13 7.99 -3.84 11.33
N ILE A 14 7.24 -4.02 10.24
CA ILE A 14 6.46 -2.96 9.59
C ILE A 14 5.40 -2.38 10.53
N ASP A 15 4.75 -3.24 11.34
CA ASP A 15 3.79 -2.83 12.37
C ASP A 15 4.39 -1.78 13.32
N VAL A 16 5.65 -1.95 13.71
CA VAL A 16 6.38 -0.98 14.53
C VAL A 16 6.69 0.31 13.76
N LEU A 17 7.08 0.21 12.49
CA LEU A 17 7.40 1.39 11.66
C LEU A 17 6.17 2.21 11.27
N LEU A 18 5.01 1.57 11.17
CA LEU A 18 3.76 2.16 10.72
C LEU A 18 2.74 2.37 11.85
N ASP A 19 3.20 2.58 13.09
CA ASP A 19 2.34 2.85 14.26
C ASP A 19 1.18 1.86 14.43
N HIS A 20 1.51 0.58 14.57
CA HIS A 20 0.57 -0.52 14.83
C HIS A 20 -0.43 -0.83 13.70
N ALA A 21 0.02 -0.71 12.44
CA ALA A 21 -0.82 -0.95 11.26
C ALA A 21 -1.33 -2.40 11.12
N PHE A 22 -0.61 -3.40 11.60
CA PHE A 22 -0.94 -4.81 11.44
C PHE A 22 -1.11 -5.53 12.79
N SER A 23 -1.52 -4.79 13.81
CA SER A 23 -1.57 -5.26 15.19
C SER A 23 -2.47 -6.48 15.38
N ARG A 24 -3.58 -6.60 14.64
CA ARG A 24 -4.49 -7.76 14.74
C ARG A 24 -3.88 -9.01 14.12
N SER A 25 -3.26 -8.87 12.94
CA SER A 25 -2.53 -9.96 12.28
C SER A 25 -1.36 -10.46 13.13
N VAL A 26 -0.55 -9.54 13.67
CA VAL A 26 0.58 -9.87 14.55
C VAL A 26 0.11 -10.56 15.84
N SER A 27 -0.98 -10.08 16.45
CA SER A 27 -1.56 -10.70 17.63
C SER A 27 -2.05 -12.12 17.36
N TYR A 28 -2.73 -12.33 16.23
CA TYR A 28 -3.19 -13.65 15.81
C TYR A 28 -2.04 -14.66 15.66
N TRP A 29 -0.95 -14.29 14.98
CA TRP A 29 0.18 -15.21 14.79
C TRP A 29 0.89 -15.55 16.10
N ARG A 30 0.88 -14.64 17.08
CA ARG A 30 1.53 -14.85 18.38
C ARG A 30 0.66 -15.62 19.37
N LEU A 31 -0.64 -15.32 19.40
CA LEU A 31 -1.58 -15.76 20.43
C LEU A 31 -2.82 -16.38 19.77
N SER A 32 -2.62 -17.40 18.94
CA SER A 32 -3.69 -17.99 18.11
C SER A 32 -4.95 -18.42 18.89
N SER A 33 -4.86 -18.62 20.21
CA SER A 33 -5.98 -18.94 21.10
C SER A 33 -6.79 -17.74 21.62
N ASP A 34 -6.28 -16.51 21.49
CA ASP A 34 -6.89 -15.27 22.01
C ASP A 34 -7.34 -14.33 20.88
N SER A 35 -7.49 -14.84 19.65
CA SER A 35 -7.96 -13.99 18.56
C SER A 35 -9.43 -13.62 18.74
N GLU A 36 -9.73 -12.32 18.71
CA GLU A 36 -11.10 -11.80 18.69
C GLU A 36 -11.85 -12.14 17.38
N CYS A 37 -11.12 -12.55 16.34
CA CYS A 37 -11.69 -12.85 15.02
C CYS A 37 -11.97 -14.34 14.84
N ARG A 38 -13.03 -14.66 14.07
CA ARG A 38 -13.32 -16.02 13.62
C ARG A 38 -12.55 -16.30 12.33
N TRP A 39 -11.55 -17.17 12.42
CA TRP A 39 -10.69 -17.50 11.28
C TRP A 39 -11.29 -18.61 10.40
N LEU A 40 -11.42 -18.31 9.11
CA LEU A 40 -11.72 -19.25 8.04
C LEU A 40 -10.45 -19.47 7.22
N THR A 41 -10.24 -20.71 6.77
CA THR A 41 -9.17 -21.05 5.84
C THR A 41 -9.76 -21.71 4.61
N VAL A 42 -9.34 -21.25 3.44
CA VAL A 42 -9.71 -21.83 2.14
C VAL A 42 -8.46 -22.07 1.31
N GLU A 43 -8.43 -23.15 0.53
CA GLU A 43 -7.36 -23.40 -0.44
C GLU A 43 -7.76 -22.78 -1.78
N ASN A 44 -6.84 -22.08 -2.44
CA ASN A 44 -7.01 -21.45 -3.76
C ASN A 44 -8.42 -20.88 -4.01
N GLN A 45 -8.62 -19.61 -3.69
CA GLN A 45 -9.95 -19.02 -3.75
C GLN A 45 -10.36 -18.80 -5.22
N THR A 46 -11.33 -19.57 -5.68
CA THR A 46 -11.84 -19.56 -7.07
C THR A 46 -13.31 -19.15 -7.18
N GLN A 47 -13.97 -18.96 -6.05
CA GLN A 47 -15.36 -18.51 -5.96
C GLN A 47 -15.44 -17.29 -5.07
N SER A 48 -16.33 -16.36 -5.40
CA SER A 48 -16.50 -15.13 -4.62
C SER A 48 -16.82 -15.44 -3.16
N MET A 49 -16.22 -14.69 -2.23
CA MET A 49 -16.44 -14.86 -0.81
C MET A 49 -16.79 -13.53 -0.14
N LEU A 50 -17.63 -13.62 0.88
CA LEU A 50 -17.99 -12.52 1.77
C LEU A 50 -17.52 -12.87 3.19
N ILE A 51 -16.82 -11.95 3.85
CA ILE A 51 -16.44 -12.05 5.26
C ILE A 51 -17.00 -10.84 6.03
N GLY A 52 -17.41 -11.06 7.29
CA GLY A 52 -17.93 -10.00 8.14
C GLY A 52 -16.82 -9.31 8.96
N GLU A 53 -17.19 -8.20 9.62
CA GLU A 53 -16.31 -7.35 10.44
C GLU A 53 -15.44 -8.09 11.46
N HIS A 54 -15.97 -9.17 12.05
CA HIS A 54 -15.32 -9.97 13.09
C HIS A 54 -14.77 -11.30 12.55
N ASP A 55 -14.75 -11.46 11.24
CA ASP A 55 -14.21 -12.63 10.58
C ASP A 55 -12.81 -12.33 10.05
N ALA A 56 -12.02 -13.38 9.94
CA ALA A 56 -10.73 -13.36 9.32
C ALA A 56 -10.63 -14.49 8.31
N LEU A 57 -10.00 -14.24 7.16
CA LEU A 57 -9.85 -15.23 6.10
C LEU A 57 -8.40 -15.44 5.75
N VAL A 58 -7.98 -16.70 5.67
CA VAL A 58 -6.72 -17.13 5.08
C VAL A 58 -7.02 -17.87 3.78
N VAL A 59 -6.52 -17.36 2.67
CA VAL A 59 -6.46 -18.06 1.39
C VAL A 59 -5.09 -18.72 1.27
N GLU A 60 -5.06 -20.05 1.30
CA GLU A 60 -3.87 -20.87 1.08
C GLU A 60 -3.65 -21.05 -0.42
N GLY A 61 -2.90 -20.12 -1.01
CA GLY A 61 -2.63 -20.05 -2.44
C GLY A 61 -3.14 -18.75 -3.04
N ASP A 62 -3.43 -18.79 -4.34
CA ASP A 62 -3.85 -17.60 -5.08
C ASP A 62 -5.35 -17.31 -4.85
N SER A 63 -5.71 -16.03 -4.97
CA SER A 63 -7.10 -15.57 -5.03
C SER A 63 -7.44 -15.14 -6.45
N GLY A 64 -8.37 -15.84 -7.08
CA GLY A 64 -8.79 -15.66 -8.46
C GLY A 64 -10.26 -15.25 -8.63
N ALA A 65 -10.99 -14.99 -7.54
CA ALA A 65 -12.35 -14.48 -7.57
C ALA A 65 -12.56 -13.38 -6.52
N LEU A 66 -13.68 -12.67 -6.58
CA LEU A 66 -13.96 -11.53 -5.70
C LEU A 66 -13.88 -11.89 -4.21
N LEU A 67 -13.12 -11.13 -3.45
CA LEU A 67 -13.13 -11.17 -1.98
C LEU A 67 -13.81 -9.90 -1.47
N SER A 68 -14.87 -10.04 -0.68
CA SER A 68 -15.64 -8.92 -0.15
C SER A 68 -15.64 -8.93 1.38
N ALA A 69 -15.29 -7.81 1.99
CA ALA A 69 -15.21 -7.57 3.42
C ALA A 69 -15.76 -6.17 3.77
N PRO A 70 -17.03 -5.87 3.44
CA PRO A 70 -17.56 -4.51 3.46
C PRO A 70 -17.59 -3.88 4.85
N ASP A 71 -17.67 -4.70 5.90
CA ASP A 71 -17.68 -4.24 7.29
C ASP A 71 -16.29 -4.33 7.97
N GLY A 72 -15.25 -4.71 7.23
CA GLY A 72 -13.89 -4.89 7.73
C GLY A 72 -13.53 -6.33 8.05
N GLY A 73 -12.48 -6.52 8.86
CA GLY A 73 -11.96 -7.85 9.23
C GLY A 73 -10.45 -7.99 9.04
N ILE A 74 -9.98 -9.22 8.78
CA ILE A 74 -8.58 -9.49 8.43
C ILE A 74 -8.52 -10.45 7.25
N LEU A 75 -7.72 -10.13 6.22
CA LEU A 75 -7.58 -10.97 5.04
C LEU A 75 -6.12 -11.28 4.75
N HIS A 76 -5.78 -12.56 4.73
CA HIS A 76 -4.46 -13.09 4.40
C HIS A 76 -4.54 -13.92 3.12
N VAL A 77 -3.81 -13.54 2.06
CA VAL A 77 -3.66 -14.29 0.81
C VAL A 77 -2.22 -14.81 0.73
N ASN A 78 -2.03 -16.12 0.86
CA ASN A 78 -0.72 -16.78 0.86
C ASN A 78 -0.14 -17.05 -0.55
N GLY A 79 -0.64 -16.32 -1.55
CA GLY A 79 -0.23 -16.36 -2.95
C GLY A 79 -0.50 -15.00 -3.62
N ASP A 80 -0.79 -15.04 -4.93
CA ASP A 80 -1.08 -13.85 -5.73
C ASP A 80 -2.56 -13.44 -5.63
N LEU A 81 -2.83 -12.14 -5.71
CA LEU A 81 -4.17 -11.58 -5.88
C LEU A 81 -4.40 -11.30 -7.38
N ASN A 82 -5.28 -12.10 -7.98
CA ASN A 82 -5.62 -12.06 -9.40
C ASN A 82 -7.03 -11.52 -9.69
N ALA A 83 -7.77 -11.12 -8.66
CA ALA A 83 -9.14 -10.63 -8.76
C ALA A 83 -9.38 -9.43 -7.84
N ASP A 84 -10.58 -8.87 -7.93
CA ASP A 84 -10.99 -7.73 -7.11
C ASP A 84 -11.12 -8.12 -5.63
N LEU A 85 -10.78 -7.17 -4.78
CA LEU A 85 -10.93 -7.21 -3.33
C LEU A 85 -11.66 -5.94 -2.92
N GLU A 86 -12.80 -6.09 -2.27
CA GLU A 86 -13.60 -4.98 -1.73
C GLU A 86 -13.57 -5.06 -0.21
N SER A 87 -13.26 -3.95 0.44
CA SER A 87 -13.20 -3.86 1.90
C SER A 87 -13.85 -2.57 2.37
N GLY A 88 -14.39 -2.57 3.58
CA GLY A 88 -14.75 -1.33 4.26
C GLY A 88 -14.40 -1.36 5.75
N GLY A 89 -14.71 -0.29 6.47
CA GLY A 89 -14.45 -0.19 7.91
C GLY A 89 -12.95 -0.18 8.25
N PHE A 90 -12.55 -0.91 9.29
CA PHE A 90 -11.13 -1.11 9.63
C PHE A 90 -10.67 -2.48 9.14
N HIS A 91 -9.63 -2.51 8.28
CA HIS A 91 -9.19 -3.76 7.67
C HIS A 91 -7.66 -3.86 7.53
N GLU A 92 -7.15 -5.06 7.84
CA GLU A 92 -5.78 -5.47 7.58
C GLU A 92 -5.75 -6.49 6.44
N ILE A 93 -5.08 -6.14 5.35
CA ILE A 93 -4.88 -7.01 4.18
C ILE A 93 -3.41 -7.41 4.11
N VAL A 94 -3.15 -8.70 4.01
CA VAL A 94 -1.81 -9.25 3.80
C VAL A 94 -1.84 -10.12 2.55
N ILE A 95 -1.18 -9.69 1.49
CA ILE A 95 -1.01 -10.45 0.24
C ILE A 95 0.46 -10.82 0.17
N ARG A 96 0.79 -12.11 0.20
CA ARG A 96 2.18 -12.57 0.21
C ARG A 96 2.84 -12.46 -1.16
N GLY A 97 2.06 -12.68 -2.22
CA GLY A 97 2.53 -12.64 -3.59
C GLY A 97 2.34 -11.28 -4.26
N ASN A 98 2.14 -11.33 -5.56
CA ASN A 98 1.90 -10.18 -6.41
C ASN A 98 0.42 -9.79 -6.43
N VAL A 99 0.16 -8.55 -6.81
CA VAL A 99 -1.16 -8.09 -7.22
C VAL A 99 -1.14 -7.87 -8.72
N SER A 100 -1.92 -8.68 -9.44
CA SER A 100 -1.95 -8.68 -10.91
C SER A 100 -2.51 -7.37 -11.47
N SER A 101 -2.21 -7.06 -12.73
CA SER A 101 -2.71 -5.86 -13.40
C SER A 101 -4.24 -5.83 -13.60
N GLY A 102 -4.91 -6.99 -13.50
CA GLY A 102 -6.36 -7.11 -13.58
C GLY A 102 -7.07 -6.98 -12.23
N ALA A 103 -6.33 -6.97 -11.12
CA ALA A 103 -6.90 -6.92 -9.77
C ALA A 103 -7.07 -5.48 -9.28
N THR A 104 -8.19 -5.21 -8.62
CA THR A 104 -8.46 -3.96 -7.91
C THR A 104 -8.68 -4.22 -6.42
N ILE A 105 -7.94 -3.51 -5.56
CA ILE A 105 -8.22 -3.43 -4.13
C ILE A 105 -9.00 -2.14 -3.89
N ARG A 106 -10.30 -2.23 -3.60
CA ARG A 106 -11.17 -1.10 -3.22
C ARG A 106 -11.41 -1.13 -1.72
N ALA A 107 -11.21 0.00 -1.06
CA ALA A 107 -11.43 0.10 0.37
C ALA A 107 -12.16 1.39 0.75
N ASP A 108 -13.23 1.23 1.52
CA ASP A 108 -13.97 2.31 2.15
C ASP A 108 -13.78 2.33 3.66
N GLY A 109 -12.81 3.08 4.15
CA GLY A 109 -12.46 3.13 5.58
C GLY A 109 -10.95 3.12 5.85
N PHE A 110 -10.57 2.77 7.08
CA PHE A 110 -9.18 2.70 7.51
C PHE A 110 -8.54 1.39 7.05
N LEU A 111 -7.60 1.51 6.11
CA LEU A 111 -7.02 0.36 5.42
C LEU A 111 -5.52 0.24 5.64
N HIS A 112 -5.09 -0.95 6.06
CA HIS A 112 -3.67 -1.30 6.10
C HIS A 112 -3.40 -2.48 5.16
N ILE A 113 -2.52 -2.28 4.17
CA ILE A 113 -2.18 -3.31 3.16
C ILE A 113 -0.70 -3.63 3.23
N TYR A 114 -0.37 -4.92 3.29
CA TYR A 114 0.95 -5.45 2.96
C TYR A 114 0.87 -6.27 1.66
N ILE A 115 1.79 -6.00 0.72
CA ILE A 115 2.01 -6.78 -0.50
C ILE A 115 3.47 -7.25 -0.50
N GLY A 116 3.68 -8.57 -0.51
CA GLY A 116 5.02 -9.18 -0.45
C GLY A 116 5.76 -9.23 -1.79
N GLY A 117 5.04 -9.10 -2.90
CA GLY A 117 5.59 -9.03 -4.25
C GLY A 117 5.32 -7.69 -4.95
N ASP A 118 5.19 -7.75 -6.27
CA ASP A 118 4.94 -6.57 -7.11
C ASP A 118 3.47 -6.16 -7.10
N MET A 119 3.23 -4.86 -7.20
CA MET A 119 1.91 -4.28 -7.39
C MET A 119 1.75 -3.70 -8.81
N ARG A 120 0.98 -4.41 -9.64
CA ARG A 120 0.66 -4.03 -11.03
C ARG A 120 -0.79 -3.58 -11.23
N GLY A 121 -1.67 -3.91 -10.29
CA GLY A 121 -3.10 -3.61 -10.32
C GLY A 121 -3.46 -2.20 -9.87
N ARG A 122 -4.66 -2.06 -9.31
CA ARG A 122 -5.17 -0.78 -8.80
C ARG A 122 -5.51 -0.86 -7.31
N ILE A 123 -5.17 0.19 -6.57
CA ILE A 123 -5.64 0.42 -5.19
C ILE A 123 -6.51 1.68 -5.19
N GLU A 124 -7.71 1.58 -4.63
CA GLU A 124 -8.64 2.70 -4.45
C GLU A 124 -8.99 2.82 -2.97
N THR A 125 -8.59 3.91 -2.34
CA THR A 125 -8.96 4.22 -0.94
C THR A 125 -9.75 5.52 -0.87
N THR A 126 -10.87 5.51 -0.15
CA THR A 126 -11.63 6.74 0.14
C THR A 126 -11.10 7.44 1.39
N ASP A 127 -10.68 6.65 2.37
CA ASP A 127 -10.29 7.07 3.71
C ASP A 127 -8.78 6.88 3.97
N SER A 128 -8.34 6.95 5.24
CA SER A 128 -6.92 6.87 5.55
C SER A 128 -6.33 5.49 5.31
N SER A 129 -5.13 5.45 4.75
CA SER A 129 -4.46 4.18 4.43
C SER A 129 -2.96 4.18 4.72
N LYS A 130 -2.46 2.99 5.05
CA LYS A 130 -1.03 2.68 5.14
C LYS A 130 -0.74 1.44 4.31
N ILE A 131 0.09 1.58 3.29
CA ILE A 131 0.33 0.57 2.26
C ILE A 131 1.82 0.29 2.21
N TRP A 132 2.19 -0.98 2.30
CA TRP A 132 3.57 -1.45 2.20
C TRP A 132 3.70 -2.48 1.09
N ILE A 133 4.69 -2.28 0.22
CA ILE A 133 4.94 -3.13 -0.95
C ILE A 133 6.42 -3.49 -0.95
N ASP A 134 6.73 -4.79 -0.83
CA ASP A 134 8.10 -5.28 -0.82
C ASP A 134 8.71 -5.42 -2.23
N GLY A 135 7.89 -5.40 -3.29
CA GLY A 135 8.33 -5.39 -4.70
C GLY A 135 8.18 -4.03 -5.39
N ASP A 136 8.03 -4.07 -6.71
CA ASP A 136 7.86 -2.88 -7.55
C ASP A 136 6.40 -2.39 -7.58
N PHE A 137 6.21 -1.09 -7.78
CA PHE A 137 4.89 -0.49 -8.03
C PHE A 137 4.80 0.08 -9.44
N THR A 138 4.03 -0.60 -10.30
CA THR A 138 3.76 -0.21 -11.70
C THR A 138 2.28 0.05 -11.96
N GLY A 139 1.44 -0.18 -10.95
CA GLY A 139 -0.01 -0.04 -11.00
C GLY A 139 -0.52 1.40 -10.84
N SER A 140 -1.71 1.53 -10.26
CA SER A 140 -2.30 2.83 -9.95
C SER A 140 -2.84 2.90 -8.52
N LEU A 141 -2.74 4.08 -7.92
CA LEU A 141 -3.25 4.37 -6.58
C LEU A 141 -4.18 5.59 -6.63
N ALA A 142 -5.42 5.41 -6.18
CA ALA A 142 -6.29 6.51 -5.79
C ALA A 142 -6.18 6.72 -4.26
N THR A 143 -5.59 7.83 -3.84
CA THR A 143 -5.34 8.15 -2.42
C THR A 143 -6.59 8.67 -1.72
N GLY A 144 -6.83 8.23 -0.48
CA GLY A 144 -7.95 8.66 0.36
C GLY A 144 -7.65 9.81 1.34
N ASN A 145 -8.65 10.13 2.17
CA ASN A 145 -8.67 11.26 3.12
C ASN A 145 -8.75 10.77 4.60
N PRO A 146 -8.11 11.42 5.58
CA PRO A 146 -7.20 12.56 5.45
C PRO A 146 -5.79 12.21 4.95
N SER A 147 -5.37 10.95 4.97
CA SER A 147 -3.98 10.61 4.65
C SER A 147 -3.78 9.27 3.96
N THR A 148 -2.87 9.22 3.00
CA THR A 148 -2.34 7.96 2.45
C THR A 148 -0.83 7.90 2.68
N ASN A 149 -0.35 6.77 3.18
CA ASN A 149 1.07 6.47 3.34
C ASN A 149 1.40 5.27 2.46
N LEU A 150 2.30 5.45 1.50
CA LEU A 150 2.75 4.38 0.61
C LEU A 150 4.26 4.16 0.80
N TYR A 151 4.64 2.92 1.07
CA TYR A 151 6.02 2.45 1.07
C TYR A 151 6.21 1.42 -0.05
N VAL A 152 7.26 1.59 -0.85
CA VAL A 152 7.64 0.69 -1.95
C VAL A 152 9.13 0.38 -1.80
N ALA A 153 9.46 -0.89 -1.58
CA ALA A 153 10.85 -1.32 -1.45
C ALA A 153 11.55 -1.45 -2.83
N GLY A 154 10.79 -1.73 -3.89
CA GLY A 154 11.30 -1.78 -5.26
C GLY A 154 11.21 -0.44 -6.00
N ASP A 155 11.18 -0.54 -7.33
CA ASP A 155 11.05 0.58 -8.24
C ASP A 155 9.60 1.10 -8.29
N PHE A 156 9.46 2.42 -8.48
CA PHE A 156 8.17 3.08 -8.56
C PHE A 156 7.99 3.77 -9.91
N SER A 157 7.01 3.30 -10.68
CA SER A 157 6.62 3.86 -11.97
C SER A 157 5.10 3.98 -12.16
N GLY A 158 4.33 3.71 -11.11
CA GLY A 158 2.86 3.73 -11.16
C GLY A 158 2.23 5.12 -11.10
N ALA A 159 0.95 5.17 -11.43
CA ALA A 159 0.15 6.40 -11.43
C ALA A 159 -0.47 6.68 -10.06
N VAL A 160 -0.55 7.95 -9.68
CA VAL A 160 -1.20 8.40 -8.43
C VAL A 160 -2.19 9.51 -8.73
N ALA A 161 -3.36 9.44 -8.12
CA ALA A 161 -4.36 10.50 -8.12
C ALA A 161 -5.11 10.50 -6.77
N PRO A 162 -5.76 11.60 -6.37
CA PRO A 162 -6.70 11.56 -5.25
C PRO A 162 -8.00 10.89 -5.66
N HIS A 163 -8.64 10.16 -4.75
CA HIS A 163 -10.00 9.64 -4.96
C HIS A 163 -11.02 10.79 -5.03
N HIS A 164 -10.88 11.77 -4.14
CA HIS A 164 -11.64 13.02 -4.14
C HIS A 164 -10.67 14.21 -4.08
N ASP A 165 -10.44 14.75 -2.89
CA ASP A 165 -9.58 15.91 -2.67
C ASP A 165 -8.16 15.48 -2.30
N ALA A 166 -7.17 16.14 -2.91
CA ALA A 166 -5.76 15.92 -2.63
C ALA A 166 -5.40 16.38 -1.20
N SER A 167 -5.34 15.41 -0.28
CA SER A 167 -5.13 15.65 1.16
C SER A 167 -3.67 15.47 1.56
N LEU A 168 -3.34 14.56 2.48
CA LEU A 168 -1.97 14.27 2.88
C LEU A 168 -1.48 12.99 2.17
N PHE A 169 -0.34 13.08 1.48
CA PHE A 169 0.28 11.93 0.84
C PHE A 169 1.76 11.82 1.22
N PHE A 170 2.13 10.66 1.74
CA PHE A 170 3.50 10.34 2.13
C PHE A 170 3.98 9.13 1.31
N LEU A 171 5.12 9.27 0.65
CA LEU A 171 5.64 8.27 -0.28
C LEU A 171 7.10 7.93 0.04
N CYS A 172 7.41 6.68 0.34
CA CYS A 172 8.78 6.21 0.47
C CYS A 172 9.06 5.16 -0.59
N ILE A 173 10.14 5.35 -1.34
CA ILE A 173 10.59 4.47 -2.40
C ILE A 173 12.05 4.14 -2.12
N ASP A 174 12.39 2.88 -1.86
CA ASP A 174 13.78 2.47 -1.67
C ASP A 174 14.49 2.24 -3.01
N GLY A 175 13.76 1.83 -4.04
CA GLY A 175 14.28 1.64 -5.40
C GLY A 175 14.35 2.92 -6.22
N TYR A 176 14.22 2.75 -7.54
CA TYR A 176 14.27 3.84 -8.51
C TYR A 176 12.90 4.50 -8.72
N ALA A 177 12.90 5.84 -8.80
CA ALA A 177 11.81 6.61 -9.41
C ALA A 177 12.37 7.81 -10.19
N SER A 178 11.81 8.07 -11.36
CA SER A 178 12.20 9.24 -12.15
C SER A 178 11.77 10.55 -11.47
N HIS A 179 12.61 11.57 -11.58
CA HIS A 179 12.31 12.90 -11.05
C HIS A 179 11.04 13.49 -11.65
N ASP A 180 10.80 13.24 -12.94
CA ASP A 180 9.61 13.71 -13.65
C ASP A 180 8.32 13.10 -13.09
N LEU A 181 8.34 11.82 -12.72
CA LEU A 181 7.20 11.16 -12.09
C LEU A 181 6.89 11.78 -10.73
N ILE A 182 7.90 11.91 -9.86
CA ILE A 182 7.73 12.50 -8.52
C ILE A 182 7.29 13.96 -8.62
N SER A 183 7.83 14.71 -9.57
CA SER A 183 7.42 16.10 -9.86
C SER A 183 5.98 16.18 -10.35
N SER A 184 5.53 15.21 -11.16
CA SER A 184 4.15 15.12 -11.63
C SER A 184 3.20 14.86 -10.47
N ILE A 185 3.54 13.93 -9.56
CA ILE A 185 2.76 13.66 -8.34
C ILE A 185 2.71 14.91 -7.45
N ALA A 186 3.84 15.57 -7.23
CA ALA A 186 3.92 16.81 -6.46
C ALA A 186 3.06 17.94 -7.08
N SER A 187 2.76 17.87 -8.38
CA SER A 187 1.95 18.85 -9.11
C SER A 187 0.44 18.60 -9.00
N ILE A 188 0.00 17.46 -8.46
CA ILE A 188 -1.42 17.14 -8.21
C ILE A 188 -2.05 18.14 -7.22
N GLY A 189 -1.25 18.65 -6.28
CA GLY A 189 -1.70 19.66 -5.33
C GLY A 189 -2.25 19.12 -4.01
N TYR A 190 -1.66 18.04 -3.51
CA TYR A 190 -1.86 17.59 -2.13
C TYR A 190 -1.59 18.71 -1.13
N THR A 191 -2.40 18.81 -0.08
CA THR A 191 -2.15 19.73 1.04
C THR A 191 -0.74 19.53 1.60
N VAL A 192 -0.33 18.27 1.76
CA VAL A 192 1.06 17.87 2.03
C VAL A 192 1.44 16.72 1.12
N PHE A 193 2.57 16.85 0.43
CA PHE A 193 3.23 15.76 -0.26
C PHE A 193 4.68 15.66 0.24
N ASN A 194 5.01 14.58 0.93
CA ASN A 194 6.38 14.30 1.34
C ASN A 194 6.84 12.99 0.70
N ALA A 195 8.00 13.00 0.05
CA ALA A 195 8.58 11.76 -0.45
C ALA A 195 10.05 11.55 -0.10
N SER A 196 10.46 10.29 -0.09
CA SER A 196 11.86 9.85 -0.07
C SER A 196 12.07 8.88 -1.23
N VAL A 197 13.11 9.10 -2.02
CA VAL A 197 13.44 8.29 -3.20
C VAL A 197 14.87 7.79 -3.06
N GLY A 198 15.06 6.47 -3.06
CA GLY A 198 16.36 5.83 -2.93
C GLY A 198 17.27 6.16 -4.10
N VAL A 199 16.80 5.93 -5.33
CA VAL A 199 17.56 6.19 -6.57
C VAL A 199 16.72 7.03 -7.53
N SER A 200 17.31 8.06 -8.15
CA SER A 200 16.65 8.85 -9.19
C SER A 200 17.59 9.21 -10.33
N ASP A 201 17.06 9.75 -11.43
CA ASP A 201 17.82 10.26 -12.58
C ASP A 201 18.45 11.64 -12.34
N VAL A 202 18.14 12.27 -11.21
CA VAL A 202 18.74 13.53 -10.75
C VAL A 202 19.69 13.33 -9.56
N ALA A 203 20.53 14.34 -9.29
CA ALA A 203 21.48 14.31 -8.18
C ALA A 203 20.82 14.06 -6.81
N ALA A 204 21.53 13.42 -5.89
CA ALA A 204 21.09 13.33 -4.50
C ALA A 204 20.91 14.72 -3.87
N GLY A 205 19.86 14.91 -3.08
CA GLY A 205 19.54 16.21 -2.50
C GLY A 205 18.09 16.37 -2.05
N LEU A 206 17.73 17.58 -1.64
CA LEU A 206 16.38 17.97 -1.26
C LEU A 206 15.71 18.74 -2.40
N TYR A 207 14.46 18.40 -2.69
CA TYR A 207 13.68 18.93 -3.79
C TYR A 207 12.29 19.41 -3.31
N PRO A 208 11.63 20.34 -4.02
CA PRO A 208 12.20 21.11 -5.13
C PRO A 208 13.27 22.09 -4.63
N ASN A 209 14.23 22.43 -5.49
CA ASN A 209 15.26 23.42 -5.16
C ASN A 209 14.61 24.82 -5.04
N GLY A 210 14.38 25.30 -3.82
CA GLY A 210 13.90 26.66 -3.56
C GLY A 210 12.98 26.79 -2.34
N SER A 211 12.68 28.03 -1.96
CA SER A 211 11.78 28.37 -0.84
C SER A 211 10.31 28.53 -1.25
N GLY A 212 10.00 28.33 -2.52
CA GLY A 212 8.68 28.57 -3.09
C GLY A 212 7.65 27.55 -2.64
N ARG A 213 6.65 27.99 -1.86
CA ARG A 213 5.42 27.23 -1.66
C ARG A 213 4.63 27.23 -2.96
N ARG A 214 4.19 26.06 -3.44
CA ARG A 214 3.25 26.00 -4.55
C ARG A 214 1.84 26.29 -4.04
N GLN A 215 1.19 27.29 -4.62
CA GLN A 215 -0.25 27.48 -4.45
C GLN A 215 -1.00 26.55 -5.41
N THR A 216 -1.99 25.86 -4.87
CA THR A 216 -2.94 25.02 -5.61
C THR A 216 -4.30 25.70 -5.58
N THR A 217 -5.24 25.19 -6.37
CA THR A 217 -6.65 25.58 -6.32
C THR A 217 -7.27 25.40 -4.93
N SER A 218 -6.69 24.52 -4.10
CA SER A 218 -7.16 24.16 -2.76
C SER A 218 -6.43 24.91 -1.63
N GLY A 219 -5.51 25.82 -1.97
CA GLY A 219 -4.69 26.56 -1.00
C GLY A 219 -3.20 26.25 -1.11
N ASN A 220 -2.47 26.31 0.01
CA ASN A 220 -1.03 26.04 0.01
C ASN A 220 -0.76 24.54 -0.07
N SER A 221 0.05 24.11 -1.04
CA SER A 221 0.63 22.77 -1.10
C SER A 221 2.03 22.78 -0.52
N TYR A 222 2.26 21.89 0.44
CA TYR A 222 3.57 21.65 1.03
C TYR A 222 4.17 20.39 0.43
N SER A 223 4.85 20.56 -0.71
CA SER A 223 5.48 19.46 -1.43
C SER A 223 6.99 19.49 -1.25
N ARG A 224 7.59 18.41 -0.75
CA ARG A 224 9.04 18.22 -0.68
C ARG A 224 9.40 16.75 -0.85
N TRP A 225 10.59 16.48 -1.36
CA TRP A 225 11.14 15.13 -1.37
C TRP A 225 12.66 15.14 -1.27
N CYS A 226 13.23 14.02 -0.89
CA CYS A 226 14.66 13.79 -0.98
C CYS A 226 14.97 12.69 -2.01
N VAL A 227 16.14 12.82 -2.63
CA VAL A 227 16.78 11.78 -3.44
C VAL A 227 18.05 11.36 -2.70
N LEU A 228 18.20 10.07 -2.40
CA LEU A 228 19.34 9.56 -1.64
C LEU A 228 20.55 9.29 -2.53
N SER A 229 20.34 8.85 -3.76
CA SER A 229 21.40 8.58 -4.73
C SER A 229 20.94 8.87 -6.17
N GLN A 230 21.88 9.22 -7.03
CA GLN A 230 21.65 9.34 -8.46
C GLN A 230 21.98 8.01 -9.14
N ARG A 231 21.17 7.62 -10.13
CA ARG A 231 21.52 6.52 -11.04
C ARG A 231 22.71 6.97 -11.88
N ASP A 232 23.87 6.39 -11.63
CA ASP A 232 25.04 6.61 -12.47
C ASP A 232 24.70 6.18 -13.90
N GLY A 233 24.97 7.04 -14.87
CA GLY A 233 24.65 6.80 -16.28
C GLY A 233 25.55 5.72 -16.90
N ALA A 234 25.42 4.47 -16.44
CA ALA A 234 25.96 3.27 -17.04
C ALA A 234 25.51 2.03 -16.25
N GLU A 235 24.27 1.58 -16.44
CA GLU A 235 23.99 0.14 -16.56
C GLU A 235 22.54 -0.05 -17.07
N PRO A 236 22.34 -0.90 -18.10
CA PRO A 236 21.03 -1.20 -18.67
C PRO A 236 20.14 -2.00 -17.71
#